data_AF-X1G6N5-F1
#
_entry.id   AF-X1G6N5-F1
#
_cell.length_a   1.000
_cell.length_b   1.000
_cell.length_c   1.000
_cell.angle_alpha   90.00
_cell.angle_beta   90.00
_cell.angle_gamma   90.00
#
_symmetry.space_group_name_H-M   'P 1'
#
loop_
_entity.id
_entity.type
_entity.pdbx_description
1 polymer ?
#
loop_
_entity_poly.entity_id
_entity_poly.type
_entity_poly.pdbx_seq_one_letter_code
_entity_poly.pdbx_strand_id
1 'polypeptide(L)'
;LKAKSFRFTFAMICWSIGTLAISIVLVIYVVAAPPFIGWLGIAASIAIGLVNVAKLVKPNLKVYDTVSSIFGMLSIVFELIIGGWLIYYSFIIP
;
A
#
# COMPACT_ATOMS: atom_id res chain seq x y z
N LEU A 1 -22.01 7.03 -9.05
CA LEU A 1 -20.88 6.29 -9.68
C LEU A 1 -19.56 7.10 -9.67
N LYS A 2 -19.51 8.34 -10.18
CA LYS A 2 -18.28 9.17 -10.26
C LYS A 2 -17.63 9.56 -8.92
N ALA A 3 -18.42 9.74 -7.85
CA ALA A 3 -17.90 10.06 -6.52
C ALA A 3 -17.28 8.84 -5.79
N LYS A 4 -17.72 7.62 -6.13
CA LYS A 4 -17.24 6.38 -5.51
C LYS A 4 -15.82 6.04 -5.97
N SER A 5 -15.52 6.24 -7.26
CA SER A 5 -14.18 6.05 -7.82
C SER A 5 -13.18 7.08 -7.31
N PHE A 6 -13.61 8.34 -7.09
CA PHE A 6 -12.73 9.38 -6.53
C PHE A 6 -12.33 9.09 -5.09
N ARG A 7 -13.29 8.71 -4.23
CA ARG A 7 -13.02 8.31 -2.84
C ARG A 7 -12.07 7.12 -2.75
N PHE A 8 -12.22 6.15 -3.65
CA PHE A 8 -11.35 4.98 -3.72
C PHE A 8 -9.92 5.33 -4.16
N THR A 9 -9.77 6.15 -5.20
CA THR A 9 -8.45 6.65 -5.62
C THR A 9 -7.75 7.40 -4.49
N PHE A 10 -8.48 8.25 -3.77
CA PHE A 10 -7.96 8.99 -2.62
C PHE A 10 -7.53 8.07 -1.47
N ALA A 11 -8.37 7.11 -1.08
CA ALA A 11 -8.04 6.15 -0.03
C ALA A 11 -6.76 5.36 -0.36
N MET A 12 -6.60 4.95 -1.61
CA MET A 12 -5.42 4.22 -2.08
C MET A 12 -4.15 5.09 -2.11
N ILE A 13 -4.26 6.41 -2.30
CA ILE A 13 -3.13 7.34 -2.16
C ILE A 13 -2.73 7.47 -0.69
N CYS A 14 -3.71 7.66 0.21
CA CYS A 14 -3.44 7.67 1.65
C CYS A 14 -2.82 6.35 2.13
N TRP A 15 -3.33 5.22 1.63
CA TRP A 15 -2.79 3.89 1.87
C TRP A 15 -1.33 3.80 1.42
N SER A 16 -1.03 4.23 0.19
CA SER A 16 0.34 4.24 -0.34
C SER A 16 1.30 5.06 0.52
N ILE A 17 0.85 6.20 1.07
CA ILE A 17 1.69 7.04 1.94
C ILE A 17 1.93 6.35 3.29
N GLY A 18 0.88 5.76 3.87
CA GLY A 18 0.97 5.01 5.13
C GLY A 18 1.90 3.80 5.02
N THR A 19 1.73 3.00 3.98
CA THR A 19 2.58 1.82 3.71
C THR A 19 4.03 2.22 3.45
N LEU A 20 4.27 3.30 2.71
CA LEU A 20 5.63 3.81 2.51
C LEU A 20 6.30 4.17 3.84
N ALA A 21 5.59 4.90 4.71
CA ALA A 21 6.12 5.31 6.01
C ALA A 21 6.44 4.09 6.89
N ILE A 22 5.51 3.13 6.99
CA ILE A 22 5.71 1.90 7.77
C ILE A 22 6.87 1.08 7.19
N SER A 23 6.95 0.92 5.88
CA SER A 23 8.00 0.16 5.23
C SER A 23 9.39 0.78 5.41
N ILE A 24 9.50 2.12 5.36
CA ILE A 24 10.77 2.82 5.65
C ILE A 24 11.19 2.56 7.09
N VAL A 25 10.28 2.67 8.06
CA VAL A 25 10.57 2.38 9.48
C VAL A 25 10.98 0.91 9.66
N LEU A 26 10.32 -0.02 8.96
CA LEU A 26 10.66 -1.44 8.98
C LEU A 26 12.09 -1.70 8.50
N VAL A 27 12.50 -1.05 7.40
CA VAL A 27 13.86 -1.21 6.84
C VAL A 27 14.93 -0.59 7.75
N ILE A 28 14.64 0.54 8.40
CA ILE A 28 15.64 1.29 9.17
C ILE A 28 15.78 0.76 10.61
N TYR A 29 14.66 0.47 11.28
CA TYR A 29 14.66 0.23 12.73
C TYR A 29 14.39 -1.22 13.12
N VAL A 30 13.70 -2.00 12.29
CA VAL A 30 13.29 -3.35 12.65
C VAL A 30 14.26 -4.38 12.08
N VAL A 31 15.36 -4.62 12.80
CA VAL A 31 16.37 -5.64 12.46
C VAL A 31 15.77 -7.06 12.38
N ALA A 32 14.64 -7.30 13.05
CA ALA A 32 13.99 -8.61 13.11
C ALA A 32 13.01 -8.89 11.96
N ALA A 33 12.57 -7.88 11.21
CA ALA A 33 11.68 -8.08 10.08
C ALA A 33 12.50 -8.48 8.84
N PRO A 34 12.03 -9.44 8.02
CA PRO A 34 12.71 -9.76 6.77
C PRO A 34 12.84 -8.49 5.92
N PRO A 35 14.07 -8.04 5.59
CA PRO A 35 14.28 -6.76 4.91
C PRO A 35 13.56 -6.69 3.55
N PHE A 36 13.29 -7.85 2.94
CA PHE A 36 12.50 -7.99 1.73
C PHE A 36 11.07 -7.45 1.86
N ILE A 37 10.41 -7.58 3.02
CA ILE A 37 9.02 -7.10 3.21
C ILE A 37 8.97 -5.56 3.18
N GLY A 38 9.96 -4.90 3.80
CA GLY A 38 10.07 -3.45 3.77
C GLY A 38 10.33 -2.92 2.35
N TRP A 39 11.25 -3.54 1.60
CA TRP A 39 11.51 -3.18 0.21
C TRP A 39 10.31 -3.41 -0.72
N LEU A 40 9.58 -4.52 -0.53
CA LEU A 40 8.36 -4.81 -1.28
C LEU A 40 7.28 -3.76 -1.02
N GLY A 41 7.15 -3.28 0.22
CA GLY A 41 6.16 -2.25 0.56
C GLY A 41 6.51 -0.87 0.00
N ILE A 42 7.80 -0.53 -0.08
CA ILE A 42 8.27 0.67 -0.78
C ILE A 42 7.94 0.59 -2.28
N ALA A 43 8.28 -0.53 -2.93
CA ALA A 43 7.99 -0.74 -4.35
C ALA A 43 6.49 -0.69 -4.65
N ALA A 44 5.67 -1.36 -3.82
CA ALA A 44 4.22 -1.37 -3.95
C ALA A 44 3.61 0.03 -3.77
N SER A 45 4.09 0.78 -2.78
CA SER A 45 3.64 2.16 -2.53
C SER A 45 3.93 3.06 -3.72
N ILE A 46 5.15 3.02 -4.27
CA ILE A 46 5.51 3.85 -5.43
C ILE A 46 4.65 3.49 -6.65
N ALA A 47 4.46 2.20 -6.92
CA ALA A 47 3.64 1.74 -8.04
C ALA A 47 2.17 2.18 -7.91
N ILE A 48 1.57 1.99 -6.74
CA ILE A 48 0.16 2.34 -6.49
C ILE A 48 -0.05 3.85 -6.49
N GLY A 49 0.85 4.60 -5.86
CA GLY A 49 0.82 6.06 -5.87
C GLY A 49 0.88 6.63 -7.28
N LEU A 50 1.82 6.14 -8.12
CA LEU A 50 1.95 6.57 -9.51
C LEU A 50 0.71 6.25 -10.36
N VAL A 51 0.17 5.04 -10.25
CA VAL A 51 -1.00 4.62 -11.02
C VAL A 51 -2.24 5.44 -10.64
N ASN A 52 -2.43 5.74 -9.36
CA ASN A 52 -3.56 6.53 -8.90
C ASN A 52 -3.45 8.01 -9.23
N VAL A 53 -2.24 8.58 -9.18
CA VAL A 53 -1.97 9.94 -9.66
C VAL A 53 -2.20 10.02 -11.17
N ALA A 54 -1.73 9.04 -11.94
CA ALA A 54 -1.97 8.97 -13.37
C ALA A 54 -3.47 8.87 -13.71
N LYS A 55 -4.24 8.08 -12.95
CA LYS A 55 -5.71 8.00 -13.06
C LYS A 55 -6.39 9.35 -12.77
N LEU A 56 -5.83 10.16 -11.86
CA LEU A 56 -6.35 11.49 -11.53
C LEU A 56 -6.13 12.49 -12.67
N VAL A 57 -4.95 12.47 -13.31
CA VAL A 57 -4.60 13.37 -14.41
C VAL A 57 -5.28 12.94 -15.73
N LYS A 58 -5.41 11.63 -15.98
CA LYS A 58 -6.00 11.09 -17.21
C LYS A 58 -7.02 9.96 -16.91
N PRO A 59 -8.30 10.30 -16.68
CA PRO A 59 -9.30 9.32 -16.24
C PRO A 59 -9.88 8.42 -17.36
N ASN A 60 -9.50 8.60 -18.63
CA ASN A 60 -10.21 7.99 -19.78
C ASN A 60 -9.81 6.54 -20.13
N LEU A 61 -8.86 5.92 -19.42
CA LEU A 61 -8.47 4.54 -19.69
C LEU A 61 -9.20 3.56 -18.76
N LYS A 62 -10.01 2.67 -19.36
CA LYS A 62 -10.64 1.53 -18.67
C LYS A 62 -9.65 0.67 -17.88
N VAL A 63 -8.40 0.62 -18.33
CA VAL A 63 -7.28 -0.09 -17.68
C VAL A 63 -7.09 0.37 -16.23
N TYR A 64 -7.26 1.66 -15.94
CA TYR A 64 -7.11 2.19 -14.58
C TYR A 64 -8.20 1.74 -13.61
N ASP A 65 -9.34 1.26 -14.10
CA ASP A 65 -10.40 0.76 -13.22
C ASP A 65 -10.09 -0.66 -12.74
N THR A 66 -9.75 -1.54 -13.68
CA THR A 66 -9.30 -2.91 -13.40
C THR A 66 -8.06 -2.92 -12.50
N VAL A 67 -7.06 -2.11 -12.85
CA VAL A 67 -5.79 -2.03 -12.11
C VAL A 67 -6.00 -1.50 -10.70
N SER A 68 -6.87 -0.51 -10.51
CA SER A 68 -7.19 0.05 -9.20
C SER A 68 -7.90 -0.98 -8.29
N SER A 69 -8.80 -1.81 -8.85
CA SER A 69 -9.45 -2.88 -8.09
C SER A 69 -8.47 -3.98 -7.66
N ILE A 70 -7.54 -4.37 -8.54
CA ILE A 70 -6.50 -5.36 -8.23
C ILE A 70 -5.58 -4.84 -7.13
N PHE A 71 -5.11 -3.59 -7.26
CA PHE A 71 -4.27 -2.98 -6.23
C PHE A 71 -5.00 -2.79 -4.91
N GLY A 72 -6.31 -2.52 -4.92
CA GLY A 72 -7.11 -2.48 -3.69
C GLY A 72 -7.14 -3.83 -2.98
N MET A 73 -7.31 -4.93 -3.72
CA MET A 73 -7.23 -6.27 -3.13
C MET A 73 -5.82 -6.58 -2.60
N LEU A 74 -4.79 -6.21 -3.35
CA LEU A 74 -3.39 -6.38 -2.95
C LEU A 74 -3.07 -5.60 -1.66
N SER A 75 -3.64 -4.40 -1.53
CA SER A 75 -3.44 -3.53 -0.36
C SER A 75 -3.89 -4.20 0.94
N ILE A 76 -5.05 -4.86 0.92
CA ILE A 76 -5.63 -5.56 2.07
C ILE A 76 -4.75 -6.76 2.46
N VAL A 77 -4.28 -7.53 1.48
CA VAL A 77 -3.37 -8.66 1.73
C VAL A 77 -2.08 -8.17 2.39
N PHE A 78 -1.54 -7.07 1.88
CA PHE A 78 -0.30 -6.49 2.41
C PHE A 78 -0.48 -5.98 3.85
N GLU A 79 -1.62 -5.36 4.15
CA GLU A 79 -1.96 -4.87 5.49
C GLU A 79 -2.14 -6.01 6.49
N LEU A 80 -2.71 -7.14 6.06
CA LEU A 80 -2.78 -8.37 6.87
C LEU A 80 -1.40 -8.94 7.19
N ILE A 81 -0.49 -8.94 6.22
CA ILE A 81 0.88 -9.44 6.40
C ILE A 81 1.64 -8.54 7.39
N ILE A 82 1.64 -7.23 7.19
CA ILE A 82 2.35 -6.29 8.08
C ILE A 82 1.67 -6.25 9.44
N GLY A 83 0.34 -6.15 9.50
CA GLY A 83 -0.41 -6.13 10.76
C GLY A 83 -0.21 -7.41 11.57
N GLY A 84 -0.23 -8.57 10.92
CA GLY A 84 0.08 -9.85 11.55
C GLY A 84 1.52 -9.90 12.08
N TRP A 85 2.48 -9.37 11.31
CA TRP A 85 3.88 -9.29 11.74
C TRP A 85 4.08 -8.37 12.95
N LEU A 86 3.40 -7.21 12.97
CA LEU A 86 3.44 -6.25 14.09
C LEU A 86 2.88 -6.87 15.38
N ILE A 87 1.77 -7.60 15.29
CA ILE A 87 1.17 -8.29 16.44
C ILE A 87 2.11 -9.40 16.94
N TYR A 88 2.71 -10.18 16.03
CA TYR A 88 3.68 -11.22 16.37
C TYR A 88 4.92 -10.63 17.07
N TYR A 89 5.46 -9.52 16.54
CA TYR A 89 6.59 -8.83 17.15
C TYR A 89 6.26 -8.29 18.56
N SER A 90 5.08 -7.67 18.72
CA SER A 90 4.60 -7.19 20.02
C SER A 90 4.35 -8.30 21.03
N PHE A 91 4.10 -9.53 20.59
CA PHE A 91 3.93 -10.68 21.48
C PHE A 91 5.27 -11.29 21.94
N ILE A 92 6.34 -11.12 21.15
CA ILE A 92 7.66 -11.69 21.42
C ILE A 92 8.54 -10.74 22.23
N ILE A 93 8.42 -9.44 21.99
CA ILE A 93 9.12 -8.40 22.73
C ILE A 93 8.04 -7.57 23.44
N PRO A 94 7.77 -7.86 24.73
CA PRO A 94 6.76 -7.13 25.51
C PRO A 94 7.17 -5.69 25.80
#